data_AF-A0A0D3FZ57-F1
#
_entry.id   AF-A0A0D3FZ57-F1
#
_cell.length_a   1.000
_cell.length_b   1.000
_cell.length_c   1.000
_cell.angle_alpha   90.00
_cell.angle_beta   90.00
_cell.angle_gamma   90.00
#
_symmetry.space_group_name_H-M   'P 1'
#
loop_
_entity.id
_entity.type
_entity.pdbx_description
1 polymer ?
#
loop_
_entity_poly.entity_id
_entity_poly.type
_entity_poly.pdbx_seq_one_letter_code
_entity_poly.pdbx_strand_id
1 'polypeptide(L)' 'MQDAQLNPILLWSTNYNIVHLYELPSFAERGKISFEAEVGAVKNGPGGLIFTSDEIGELKLWKWTAERTSGVSN' A
#
# COMPACT_ATOMS: atom_id res chain seq x y z
N MET A 1 -7.66 -0.98 -9.19
CA MET A 1 -7.26 -0.05 -8.12
C MET A 1 -6.24 0.91 -8.71
N GLN A 2 -6.26 2.19 -8.35
CA GLN A 2 -5.39 3.22 -8.94
C GLN A 2 -4.62 3.96 -7.85
N ASP A 3 -3.39 4.39 -8.15
CA ASP A 3 -2.62 5.28 -7.29
C ASP A 3 -3.11 6.73 -7.37
N ALA A 4 -2.44 7.65 -6.65
CA ALA A 4 -2.78 9.08 -6.68
C ALA A 4 -2.59 9.75 -8.05
N GLN A 5 -1.87 9.12 -8.97
CA GLN A 5 -1.63 9.59 -10.35
C GLN A 5 -2.52 8.86 -11.37
N LEU A 6 -3.52 8.11 -10.91
CA LEU A 6 -4.44 7.30 -11.72
C LEU A 6 -3.79 6.08 -12.41
N ASN A 7 -2.55 5.73 -12.03
CA ASN A 7 -1.89 4.54 -12.55
C ASN A 7 -2.48 3.27 -11.93
N PRO A 8 -2.71 2.20 -12.71
CA PRO A 8 -3.23 0.95 -12.18
C PRO A 8 -2.20 0.26 -11.28
N ILE A 9 -2.66 -0.15 -10.10
CA ILE A 9 -1.85 -0.84 -9.10
C ILE A 9 -2.54 -2.11 -8.61
N LEU A 10 -1.73 -3.08 -8.21
CA LEU A 10 -2.16 -4.29 -7.50
C LEU A 10 -1.70 -4.20 -6.05
N LEU A 11 -2.64 -4.33 -5.12
CA LEU A 11 -2.35 -4.54 -3.70
C LEU A 11 -2.53 -6.03 -3.40
N TRP A 12 -1.56 -6.62 -2.70
CA TRP A 12 -1.60 -8.03 -2.31
C TRP A 12 -1.15 -8.19 -0.86
N SER A 13 -2.06 -8.62 0.01
CA SER A 13 -1.74 -8.98 1.39
C SER A 13 -1.16 -10.40 1.44
N THR A 14 -0.09 -10.57 2.20
CA THR A 14 0.48 -11.87 2.54
C THR A 14 0.24 -12.18 4.00
N ASN A 15 0.27 -13.46 4.34
CA ASN A 15 0.15 -14.01 5.70
C ASN A 15 1.33 -13.59 6.62
N TYR A 16 2.27 -12.79 6.12
CA TYR A 16 3.42 -12.27 6.86
C TYR A 16 3.21 -10.81 7.32
N ASN A 17 1.95 -10.37 7.42
CA ASN A 17 1.58 -9.03 7.85
C ASN A 17 2.16 -7.95 6.91
N ILE A 18 2.30 -8.27 5.63
CA ILE A 18 2.83 -7.36 4.61
C ILE A 18 1.83 -7.23 3.48
N VAL A 19 1.55 -5.99 3.08
CA VAL A 19 0.83 -5.65 1.86
C VAL A 19 1.84 -5.17 0.81
N HIS A 20 1.95 -5.90 -0.29
CA HIS A 20 2.78 -5.54 -1.43
C HIS A 20 2.01 -4.65 -2.41
N LEU A 21 2.74 -3.73 -3.04
CA LEU A 21 2.22 -2.79 -4.02
C LEU A 21 2.98 -2.99 -5.33
N TYR A 22 2.28 -3.45 -6.36
CA TYR A 22 2.82 -3.66 -7.70
C TYR A 22 2.21 -2.69 -8.70
N GLU A 23 3.03 -2.19 -9.61
CA GLU A 23 2.56 -1.42 -10.76
C GLU A 23 2.06 -2.37 -11.86
N LEU A 24 1.00 -1.98 -12.55
CA LEU A 24 0.50 -2.72 -13.72
C LEU A 24 0.77 -1.93 -15.00
N PRO A 25 1.03 -2.62 -16.13
CA PRO A 25 1.03 -4.08 -16.29
C PRO A 25 2.37 -4.75 -15.97
N SER A 26 3.41 -4.00 -15.60
CA SER A 26 4.78 -4.51 -15.46
C SER A 26 4.99 -5.46 -14.29
N PHE A 27 4.09 -5.46 -13.30
CA PHE A 27 4.27 -6.12 -12.00
C PHE A 27 5.55 -5.69 -11.28
N ALA A 28 6.04 -4.48 -11.56
CA ALA A 28 7.18 -3.93 -10.84
C ALA A 28 6.79 -3.65 -9.39
N GLU A 29 7.56 -4.16 -8.43
CA GLU A 29 7.33 -3.87 -7.02
C GLU A 29 7.62 -2.38 -6.77
N ARG A 30 6.59 -1.64 -6.39
CA ARG A 30 6.68 -0.22 -6.07
C ARG A 30 7.00 0.01 -4.60
N GLY A 31 6.53 -0.89 -3.74
CA GLY A 31 6.75 -0.82 -2.31
C GLY A 31 5.97 -1.88 -1.54
N LYS A 32 6.15 -1.83 -0.22
CA LYS A 32 5.50 -2.72 0.74
C LYS A 32 5.11 -1.94 1.98
N ILE A 33 4.00 -2.33 2.58
CA ILE A 33 3.54 -1.82 3.87
C ILE A 33 3.58 -2.99 4.85
N SER A 34 4.41 -2.85 5.88
CA SER A 34 4.52 -3.83 6.97
C SER A 34 3.58 -3.44 8.11
N PHE A 35 2.93 -4.45 8.68
CA PHE A 35 2.01 -4.32 9.79
C PHE A 35 2.51 -5.14 10.98
N GLU A 36 2.20 -4.68 12.19
CA GLU A 36 2.52 -5.43 13.41
C GLU A 36 1.60 -6.65 13.58
N ALA A 37 0.36 -6.56 13.09
CA ALA A 37 -0.65 -7.61 13.12
C ALA A 37 -1.10 -8.00 11.70
N GLU A 38 -1.73 -9.17 11.57
CA GLU A 38 -2.22 -9.66 10.28
C GLU A 38 -3.27 -8.71 9.72
N VAL A 39 -3.18 -8.45 8.41
CA VAL A 39 -4.09 -7.52 7.74
C VAL A 39 -5.35 -8.28 7.33
N GLY A 40 -6.44 -8.07 8.07
CA GLY A 40 -7.73 -8.70 7.83
C GLY A 40 -8.45 -8.16 6.58
N ALA A 41 -8.25 -6.88 6.22
CA ALA A 41 -8.79 -6.33 4.99
C ALA A 41 -7.97 -5.17 4.43
N VAL A 42 -7.90 -5.07 3.10
CA VAL A 42 -7.35 -3.92 2.37
C VAL A 42 -8.41 -3.38 1.41
N LYS A 43 -8.67 -2.08 1.48
CA LYS A 43 -9.65 -1.37 0.62
C LYS A 43 -9.06 -0.05 0.13
N ASN A 44 -9.38 0.33 -1.11
CA ASN A 44 -9.08 1.67 -1.60
C ASN A 44 -10.23 2.63 -1.30
N GLY A 45 -9.90 3.90 -1.07
CA GLY A 45 -10.87 4.98 -1.07
C GLY A 45 -10.51 6.08 -2.06
N PRO A 46 -11.33 7.14 -2.11
CA PRO A 46 -11.15 8.25 -3.04
C PRO A 46 -9.81 8.95 -2.82
N GLY A 47 -9.22 9.49 -3.90
CA GLY A 47 -7.99 10.28 -3.82
C GLY A 47 -6.70 9.47 -3.58
N GLY A 48 -6.68 8.18 -3.93
CA GLY A 48 -5.51 7.33 -3.73
C GLY A 48 -5.27 6.95 -2.27
N LEU A 49 -6.32 6.93 -1.45
CA LEU A 49 -6.25 6.46 -0.07
C LEU A 49 -6.32 4.93 -0.02
N ILE A 50 -5.56 4.34 0.91
CA ILE A 50 -5.60 2.91 1.20
C ILE A 50 -6.02 2.75 2.66
N PHE A 51 -7.02 1.93 2.88
CA PHE A 51 -7.56 1.57 4.18
C PHE A 51 -7.15 0.12 4.45
N THR A 52 -6.55 -0.09 5.60
CA THR A 52 -6.20 -1.43 6.07
C THR A 52 -6.79 -1.62 7.45
N SER A 53 -7.41 -2.77 7.69
CA SER A 53 -7.83 -3.17 9.03
C SER A 53 -7.10 -4.43 9.47
N ASP A 54 -6.82 -4.52 10.77
CA ASP A 54 -6.34 -5.75 11.39
C ASP A 54 -7.50 -6.59 11.96
N GLU A 55 -7.16 -7.73 12.57
CA GLU A 55 -8.11 -8.65 13.20
C GLU A 55 -8.78 -8.09 14.48
N ILE A 56 -8.17 -7.07 15.10
CA ILE A 56 -8.66 -6.45 16.34
C ILE A 56 -9.64 -5.30 16.00
N GLY A 57 -9.66 -4.87 14.74
CA GLY A 57 -10.52 -3.82 14.23
C GLY A 57 -9.87 -2.44 14.22
N GLU A 58 -8.55 -2.34 14.41
CA GLU A 58 -7.85 -1.08 14.18
C GLU A 58 -7.80 -0.77 12.69
N LEU A 59 -8.09 0.48 12.35
CA LEU A 59 -8.18 0.93 10.97
C LEU A 59 -7.06 1.94 10.71
N LYS A 60 -6.13 1.58 9.83
CA LYS A 60 -5.01 2.42 9.41
C LYS A 60 -5.29 3.01 8.04
N LEU A 61 -5.06 4.32 7.93
CA LEU A 61 -5.21 5.09 6.70
C LEU A 61 -3.84 5.43 6.12
N TRP A 62 -3.64 5.06 4.87
CA TRP A 62 -2.41 5.35 4.13
C TRP A 62 -2.73 6.26 2.96
N LYS A 63 -1.82 7.20 2.70
CA LYS A 63 -1.87 8.10 1.56
C LYS A 63 -0.54 8.02 0.84
N TRP A 64 -0.58 7.94 -0.50
CA TRP A 64 0.61 8.07 -1.31
C TRP A 64 1.29 9.43 -1.06
N THR A 65 2.56 9.41 -0.66
CA THR A 65 3.42 10.60 -0.66
C THR A 65 4.11 10.70 -2.01
N ALA A 66 4.10 11.88 -2.63
CA ALA A 66 4.72 12.11 -3.94
C ALA A 66 6.26 12.11 -3.88
N GLU A 67 6.84 12.12 -2.67
CA GLU A 67 8.27 12.14 -2.48
C GLU A 67 8.84 10.73 -2.56
N ARG A 68 9.39 10.41 -3.74
CA ARG A 68 10.48 9.45 -3.82
C ARG A 68 11.64 10.15 -3.13
N THR A 69 11.88 9.90 -1.83
CA THR A 69 13.10 10.38 -1.18
C THR A 69 14.26 9.74 -1.94
N SER A 70 14.83 10.49 -2.88
CA SER A 70 16.14 10.20 -3.41
C SER A 70 17.04 10.09 -2.20
N GLY A 71 17.51 8.89 -1.90
CA GLY A 71 18.54 8.67 -0.90
C GLY A 71 19.76 9.49 -1.29
N VAL A 72 19.82 10.74 -0.83
CA VAL A 72 21.08 11.45 -0.66
C VAL A 72 21.61 10.93 0.66
N SER A 73 22.43 9.89 0.55
CA SER A 73 23.37 9.54 1.61
C SER A 73 24.43 10.65 1.61
N ASN A 74 24.42 11.50 2.64
CA ASN A 74 25.60 12.26 3.05
C ASN A 74 26.42 11.42 4.01
#